data_AF-A0A536LE42-F1
#
_entry.id   AF-A0A536LE42-F1
#
_cell.length_a   1.000
_cell.length_b   1.000
_cell.length_c   1.000
_cell.angle_alpha   90.00
_cell.angle_beta   90.00
_cell.angle_gamma   90.00
#
_symmetry.space_group_name_H-M   'P 1'
#
loop_
_entity.id
_entity.type
_entity.pdbx_description
1 polymer ?
#
loop_
_entity_poly.entity_id
_entity_poly.type
_entity_poly.pdbx_seq_one_letter_code
_entity_poly.pdbx_strand_id
1 'polypeptide(L)'
;MRLLSAIDAFDRRLFERLTGKERRLVDISLKRLSNAANRSLLWVAIAGLIAILGGRRQRRAALRGIVSIGITSTLVNLPLKYLARRDRPPTRRGDRPLPISLPGSFSFPSGHSASAFAFATGIGLEEPKLLIPLLPLAATIAYSRVHLRVHYPFDVLVGAAIGVGMGLASGPLIDAARQWWEPPSSAAETDRSATRRLILVVSPHAGHREKMARVRRAISSSGLEVAAEIAVDELARLPDLLRGNGSPPPIVVAAGGDGTVGAVANAVIATPAVLGIIPLGTSNDFARSIKIPMSVDKAVRLLAGGHVSGIDAGKLTGDGAQPRYFVHAAAAGINVQFARFATRADLRARFGRLTYAVAMAIALKERPIFNCEVEFEGRTEQLSLVHISVINAPIFGGFLDLKLPGAGPDDRTLDVIMIEHLPIRRLLRSALYPILRVHRPIRGFRTLQVSRLRVGTPEPMDVTLDGEIAGKIPGSFELVPTALRVITSPSLKDKHR
;
A
#
# COMPACT_ATOMS: atom_id res chain seq x y z
N MET A 1 -46.18 23.33 -2.91
CA MET A 1 -46.53 22.86 -1.55
C MET A 1 -47.40 21.60 -1.54
N ARG A 2 -48.51 21.51 -2.31
CA ARG A 2 -49.42 20.33 -2.33
C ARG A 2 -48.77 18.97 -2.68
N LEU A 3 -47.77 18.94 -3.56
CA LEU A 3 -47.08 17.71 -3.96
C LEU A 3 -46.16 17.16 -2.85
N LEU A 4 -45.39 18.04 -2.19
CA LEU A 4 -44.51 17.66 -1.08
C LEU A 4 -45.30 17.13 0.13
N SER A 5 -46.44 17.73 0.43
CA SER A 5 -47.35 17.24 1.48
C SER A 5 -48.00 15.90 1.13
N ALA A 6 -48.29 15.65 -0.15
CA ALA A 6 -48.83 14.36 -0.59
C ALA A 6 -47.79 13.24 -0.52
N ILE A 7 -46.53 13.53 -0.85
CA ILE A 7 -45.39 12.61 -0.71
C ILE A 7 -45.14 12.29 0.77
N ASP A 8 -45.13 13.28 1.66
CA ASP A 8 -44.95 13.05 3.10
C ASP A 8 -46.08 12.21 3.70
N ALA A 9 -47.34 12.48 3.32
CA ALA A 9 -48.49 11.70 3.76
C ALA A 9 -48.45 10.23 3.28
N PHE A 10 -48.00 10.00 2.04
CA PHE A 10 -47.81 8.66 1.51
C PHE A 10 -46.68 7.90 2.23
N ASP A 11 -45.54 8.56 2.45
CA ASP A 11 -44.36 8.01 3.14
C ASP A 11 -44.68 7.58 4.58
N ARG A 12 -45.51 8.37 5.29
CA ARG A 12 -46.03 8.03 6.62
C ARG A 12 -46.98 6.83 6.61
N ARG A 13 -47.93 6.76 5.66
CA ARG A 13 -48.83 5.60 5.52
C ARG A 13 -48.07 4.32 5.18
N LEU A 14 -47.05 4.42 4.33
CA LEU A 14 -46.19 3.29 3.98
C LEU A 14 -45.37 2.82 5.19
N PHE A 15 -44.80 3.75 5.95
CA PHE A 15 -44.09 3.47 7.19
C PHE A 15 -44.95 2.73 8.23
N GLU A 16 -46.20 3.16 8.43
CA GLU A 16 -47.13 2.52 9.36
C GLU A 16 -47.49 1.10 8.96
N ARG A 17 -47.70 0.85 7.65
CA ARG A 17 -47.96 -0.50 7.12
C ARG A 17 -46.76 -1.44 7.31
N LEU A 18 -45.54 -0.95 7.09
CA LEU A 18 -44.32 -1.74 7.19
C LEU A 18 -43.92 -2.04 8.65
N THR A 19 -44.26 -1.15 9.58
CA THR A 19 -43.83 -1.24 10.99
C THR A 19 -44.97 -1.63 11.97
N GLY A 20 -46.14 -1.99 11.45
CA GLY A 20 -47.35 -2.25 12.24
C GLY A 20 -47.41 -3.60 12.98
N LYS A 21 -46.52 -4.55 12.68
CA LYS A 21 -46.50 -5.89 13.29
C LYS A 21 -45.16 -6.15 14.00
N GLU A 22 -45.19 -6.43 15.31
CA GLU A 22 -44.00 -6.82 16.08
C GLU A 22 -43.60 -8.27 15.78
N ARG A 23 -42.30 -8.51 15.52
CA ARG A 23 -41.75 -9.85 15.25
C ARG A 23 -40.41 -10.00 15.95
N ARG A 24 -40.47 -10.40 17.22
CA ARG A 24 -39.34 -10.44 18.17
C ARG A 24 -38.02 -11.02 17.63
N LEU A 25 -38.08 -12.10 16.84
CA LEU A 25 -36.89 -12.73 16.25
C LEU A 25 -36.30 -11.94 15.08
N VAL A 26 -37.15 -11.32 14.25
CA VAL A 26 -36.74 -10.49 13.12
C VAL A 26 -36.10 -9.19 13.63
N ASP A 27 -36.66 -8.63 14.70
CA ASP A 27 -36.19 -7.39 15.32
C ASP A 27 -34.75 -7.52 15.85
N ILE A 28 -34.44 -8.64 16.51
CA ILE A 28 -33.09 -8.92 17.06
C ILE A 28 -32.07 -9.09 15.94
N SER A 29 -32.42 -9.82 14.88
CA SER A 29 -31.51 -10.09 13.75
C SER A 29 -31.23 -8.83 12.93
N LEU A 30 -32.26 -8.05 12.59
CA LEU A 30 -32.11 -6.78 11.88
C LEU A 30 -31.35 -5.74 12.72
N LYS A 31 -31.52 -5.75 14.04
CA LYS A 31 -30.74 -4.90 14.96
C LYS A 31 -29.25 -5.24 14.92
N ARG A 32 -28.88 -6.51 15.03
CA ARG A 32 -27.46 -6.94 14.96
C ARG A 32 -26.83 -6.54 13.63
N LEU A 33 -27.55 -6.74 12.53
CA LEU A 33 -27.10 -6.36 11.19
C LEU A 33 -26.93 -4.83 11.04
N SER A 34 -27.91 -4.04 11.47
CA SER A 34 -27.80 -2.57 11.41
C SER A 34 -26.67 -2.03 12.31
N ASN A 35 -26.39 -2.67 13.44
CA ASN A 35 -25.29 -2.28 14.32
C ASN A 35 -23.93 -2.60 13.71
N ALA A 36 -23.77 -3.74 13.04
CA ALA A 36 -22.56 -4.08 12.31
C ALA A 36 -22.28 -3.07 11.17
N ALA A 37 -23.33 -2.53 10.55
CA ALA A 37 -23.25 -1.50 9.52
C ALA A 37 -22.92 -0.09 10.07
N ASN A 38 -22.86 0.12 11.39
CA ASN A 38 -22.49 1.42 11.95
C ASN A 38 -21.03 1.79 11.62
N ARG A 39 -20.79 3.08 11.38
CA ARG A 39 -19.46 3.62 11.01
C ARG A 39 -18.82 2.90 9.81
N SER A 40 -19.62 2.27 8.95
CA SER A 40 -19.18 1.50 7.80
C SER A 40 -18.29 0.29 8.11
N LEU A 41 -18.28 -0.19 9.37
CA LEU A 41 -17.37 -1.26 9.82
C LEU A 41 -17.61 -2.58 9.07
N LEU A 42 -18.87 -2.96 8.85
CA LEU A 42 -19.26 -4.12 8.03
C LEU A 42 -18.68 -4.04 6.62
N TRP A 43 -18.76 -2.88 5.98
CA TRP A 43 -18.28 -2.68 4.61
C TRP A 43 -16.76 -2.69 4.53
N VAL A 44 -16.08 -2.13 5.53
CA VAL A 44 -14.62 -2.21 5.66
C VAL A 44 -14.16 -3.66 5.83
N ALA A 45 -14.86 -4.45 6.65
CA ALA A 45 -14.55 -5.87 6.83
C ALA A 45 -14.77 -6.68 5.53
N ILE A 46 -15.88 -6.43 4.81
CA ILE A 46 -16.17 -7.07 3.51
C ILE A 46 -15.11 -6.68 2.48
N ALA A 47 -14.72 -5.41 2.39
CA ALA A 47 -13.66 -4.94 1.49
C ALA A 47 -12.32 -5.59 1.83
N GLY A 48 -11.98 -5.69 3.11
CA GLY A 48 -10.78 -6.38 3.59
C GLY A 48 -10.78 -7.86 3.19
N LEU A 49 -11.91 -8.55 3.37
CA LEU A 49 -12.06 -9.96 2.98
C LEU A 49 -11.91 -10.15 1.46
N ILE A 50 -12.56 -9.30 0.66
CA ILE A 50 -12.44 -9.31 -0.81
C ILE A 50 -11.00 -9.02 -1.23
N ALA A 51 -10.30 -8.12 -0.54
CA ALA A 51 -8.92 -7.78 -0.85
C ALA A 51 -7.92 -8.89 -0.48
N ILE A 52 -8.17 -9.60 0.64
CA ILE A 52 -7.34 -10.70 1.13
C ILE A 52 -7.54 -11.96 0.28
N LEU A 53 -8.79 -12.36 0.04
CA LEU A 53 -9.13 -13.59 -0.67
C LEU A 53 -9.09 -13.44 -2.20
N GLY A 54 -9.22 -12.20 -2.70
CA GLY A 54 -9.34 -11.90 -4.12
C GLY A 54 -8.02 -11.59 -4.82
N GLY A 55 -8.07 -11.62 -6.16
CA GLY A 55 -7.00 -11.19 -7.05
C GLY A 55 -6.94 -9.67 -7.25
N ARG A 56 -6.13 -9.22 -8.21
CA ARG A 56 -5.91 -7.78 -8.48
C ARG A 56 -7.20 -7.02 -8.80
N ARG A 57 -8.12 -7.64 -9.52
CA ARG A 57 -9.41 -7.05 -9.92
C ARG A 57 -10.33 -6.89 -8.71
N GLN A 58 -10.42 -7.90 -7.85
CA GLN A 58 -11.17 -7.84 -6.59
C GLN A 58 -10.59 -6.84 -5.59
N ARG A 59 -9.26 -6.71 -5.51
CA ARG A 59 -8.59 -5.68 -4.69
C ARG A 59 -8.91 -4.27 -5.16
N ARG A 60 -8.95 -4.04 -6.48
CA ARG A 60 -9.36 -2.76 -7.07
C ARG A 60 -10.83 -2.47 -6.79
N ALA A 61 -11.69 -3.49 -6.88
CA ALA A 61 -13.09 -3.40 -6.50
C ALA A 61 -13.25 -2.99 -5.03
N ALA A 62 -12.51 -3.65 -4.11
CA ALA A 62 -12.52 -3.31 -2.69
C ALA A 62 -12.08 -1.87 -2.43
N LEU A 63 -10.99 -1.40 -3.05
CA LEU A 63 -10.53 -0.02 -2.94
C LEU A 63 -11.59 0.97 -3.44
N ARG A 64 -12.16 0.72 -4.62
CA ARG A 64 -13.19 1.58 -5.21
C ARG A 64 -14.46 1.62 -4.35
N GLY A 65 -14.85 0.50 -3.75
CA GLY A 65 -15.94 0.43 -2.78
C GLY A 65 -15.69 1.30 -1.54
N ILE A 66 -14.48 1.24 -0.97
CA ILE A 66 -14.11 2.07 0.19
C ILE A 66 -14.06 3.56 -0.17
N VAL A 67 -13.47 3.92 -1.30
CA VAL A 67 -13.44 5.31 -1.78
C VAL A 67 -14.87 5.82 -2.01
N SER A 68 -15.76 5.00 -2.57
CA SER A 68 -17.18 5.35 -2.76
C SER A 68 -17.89 5.63 -1.44
N ILE A 69 -17.64 4.83 -0.39
CA ILE A 69 -18.13 5.11 0.97
C ILE A 69 -17.56 6.43 1.49
N GLY A 70 -16.27 6.68 1.30
CA GLY A 70 -15.60 7.90 1.75
C GLY A 70 -16.25 9.15 1.15
N ILE A 71 -16.39 9.19 -0.18
CA ILE A 71 -17.04 10.28 -0.92
C ILE A 71 -18.48 10.46 -0.43
N THR A 72 -19.25 9.36 -0.35
CA THR A 72 -20.66 9.39 0.05
C THR A 72 -20.83 9.86 1.49
N SER A 73 -19.98 9.41 2.42
CA SER A 73 -20.03 9.79 3.83
C SER A 73 -19.72 11.27 4.03
N THR A 74 -18.77 11.82 3.27
CA THR A 74 -18.42 13.24 3.31
C THR A 74 -19.57 14.10 2.76
N LEU A 75 -20.17 13.73 1.62
CA LEU A 75 -21.29 14.47 1.02
C LEU A 75 -22.61 14.34 1.78
N VAL A 76 -22.91 13.18 2.36
CA VAL A 76 -24.18 12.95 3.06
C VAL A 76 -24.15 13.53 4.49
N ASN A 77 -23.00 13.50 5.17
CA ASN A 77 -22.92 13.96 6.57
C ASN A 77 -22.59 15.45 6.75
N LEU A 78 -21.97 16.12 5.78
CA LEU A 78 -21.57 17.54 5.92
C LEU A 78 -22.60 18.54 5.35
N PRO A 79 -23.02 18.47 4.06
CA PRO A 79 -24.00 19.44 3.51
C PRO A 79 -25.48 19.01 3.55
N LEU A 80 -25.83 17.78 3.14
CA LEU A 80 -27.23 17.41 2.84
C LEU A 80 -28.17 17.32 4.06
N LYS A 81 -27.66 16.83 5.20
CA LYS A 81 -28.47 16.69 6.43
C LYS A 81 -28.86 18.05 7.04
N TYR A 82 -28.03 19.07 6.86
CA TYR A 82 -28.29 20.42 7.40
C TYR A 82 -29.27 21.23 6.53
N LEU A 83 -29.40 20.89 5.25
CA LEU A 83 -30.28 21.57 4.28
C LEU A 83 -31.75 21.13 4.39
N ALA A 84 -32.03 19.86 4.70
CA ALA A 84 -33.40 19.31 4.64
C ALA A 84 -34.17 19.29 5.96
N ARG A 85 -33.47 19.35 7.12
CA ARG A 85 -34.01 19.43 8.50
C ARG A 85 -35.28 18.59 8.78
N ARG A 86 -35.38 17.37 8.24
CA ARG A 86 -36.54 16.48 8.46
C ARG A 86 -36.46 15.83 9.84
N ASP A 87 -37.55 15.89 10.60
CA ASP A 87 -37.67 15.22 11.88
C ASP A 87 -37.72 13.69 11.74
N ARG A 88 -37.34 12.98 12.79
CA ARG A 88 -37.38 11.51 12.83
C ARG A 88 -38.81 11.00 13.13
N PRO A 89 -39.16 9.77 12.73
CA PRO A 89 -40.46 9.17 13.06
C PRO A 89 -40.72 9.14 14.59
N PRO A 90 -41.96 9.39 15.05
CA PRO A 90 -42.30 9.42 16.48
C PRO A 90 -42.23 8.02 17.12
N THR A 91 -41.78 7.96 18.38
CA THR A 91 -41.77 6.74 19.21
C THR A 91 -43.15 6.49 19.82
N ARG A 92 -43.63 5.24 19.89
CA ARG A 92 -44.88 4.91 20.60
C ARG A 92 -44.68 5.01 22.10
N ARG A 93 -45.75 5.36 22.81
CA ARG A 93 -45.84 5.25 24.28
C ARG A 93 -45.77 3.76 24.65
N GLY A 94 -44.67 3.33 25.28
CA GLY A 94 -44.39 1.92 25.60
C GLY A 94 -43.29 1.27 24.73
N ASP A 95 -42.77 1.96 23.72
CA ASP A 95 -41.53 1.53 23.06
C ASP A 95 -40.41 1.53 24.11
N ARG A 96 -39.77 0.38 24.34
CA ARG A 96 -38.55 0.31 25.17
C ARG A 96 -37.56 1.36 24.66
N PRO A 97 -36.83 2.08 25.53
CA PRO A 97 -35.91 3.15 25.10
C PRO A 97 -35.04 2.61 23.97
N LEU A 98 -35.09 3.29 22.81
CA LEU A 98 -34.43 2.84 21.58
C LEU A 98 -32.98 2.44 21.93
N PRO A 99 -32.62 1.14 21.90
CA PRO A 99 -31.34 0.66 22.43
C PRO A 99 -30.21 0.81 21.40
N ILE A 100 -30.24 1.92 20.66
CA ILE A 100 -29.29 2.30 19.61
C ILE A 100 -28.98 3.77 19.84
N SER A 101 -27.70 4.15 19.85
CA SER A 101 -27.31 5.56 19.99
C SER A 101 -27.97 6.38 18.87
N LEU A 102 -28.91 7.25 19.23
CA LEU A 102 -29.51 8.20 18.30
C LEU A 102 -28.38 9.08 17.73
N PRO A 103 -28.16 9.08 16.40
CA PRO A 103 -27.23 10.02 15.80
C PRO A 103 -27.76 11.43 16.07
N GLY A 104 -26.93 12.36 16.57
CA GLY A 104 -27.32 13.76 16.83
C GLY A 104 -27.63 14.61 15.58
N SER A 105 -28.09 13.99 14.48
CA SER A 105 -28.39 14.63 13.18
C SER A 105 -29.77 14.21 12.64
N PHE A 106 -30.29 15.01 11.70
CA PHE A 106 -31.61 14.86 11.04
C PHE A 106 -31.84 13.50 10.35
N SER A 107 -33.10 13.16 10.08
CA SER A 107 -33.51 11.86 9.50
C SER A 107 -33.18 11.73 8.00
N PHE A 108 -33.12 12.83 7.26
CA PHE A 108 -32.95 12.83 5.81
C PHE A 108 -31.56 13.31 5.36
N PRO A 109 -30.91 12.67 4.37
CA PRO A 109 -31.16 11.31 3.85
C PRO A 109 -30.48 10.23 4.71
N SER A 110 -30.84 8.96 4.51
CA SER A 110 -30.26 7.85 5.28
C SER A 110 -28.81 7.57 4.90
N GLY A 111 -27.86 7.92 5.77
CA GLY A 111 -26.42 7.67 5.55
C GLY A 111 -26.02 6.20 5.50
N HIS A 112 -26.71 5.32 6.23
CA HIS A 112 -26.49 3.86 6.17
C HIS A 112 -26.92 3.29 4.83
N SER A 113 -28.07 3.74 4.30
CA SER A 113 -28.54 3.37 2.96
C SER A 113 -27.56 3.88 1.89
N ALA A 114 -27.19 5.16 1.95
CA ALA A 114 -26.27 5.76 0.99
C ALA A 114 -24.91 5.05 0.96
N SER A 115 -24.32 4.76 2.11
CA SER A 115 -23.03 4.06 2.18
C SER A 115 -23.12 2.62 1.65
N ALA A 116 -24.23 1.92 1.93
CA ALA A 116 -24.46 0.55 1.47
C ALA A 116 -24.53 0.45 -0.05
N PHE A 117 -25.33 1.30 -0.67
CA PHE A 117 -25.51 1.32 -2.13
C PHE A 117 -24.29 1.90 -2.85
N ALA A 118 -23.57 2.86 -2.27
CA ALA A 118 -22.29 3.34 -2.80
C ALA A 118 -21.23 2.25 -2.83
N PHE A 119 -21.11 1.48 -1.75
CA PHE A 119 -20.17 0.37 -1.67
C PHE A 119 -20.47 -0.73 -2.69
N ALA A 120 -21.74 -1.18 -2.74
CA ALA A 120 -22.17 -2.22 -3.68
C ALA A 120 -21.93 -1.79 -5.13
N THR A 121 -22.30 -0.56 -5.48
CA THR A 121 -22.12 0.00 -6.83
C THR A 121 -20.63 0.16 -7.17
N GLY A 122 -19.83 0.71 -6.25
CA GLY A 122 -18.38 0.89 -6.45
C GLY A 122 -17.62 -0.43 -6.66
N ILE A 123 -17.99 -1.50 -5.95
CA ILE A 123 -17.45 -2.84 -6.17
C ILE A 123 -17.96 -3.41 -7.50
N GLY A 124 -19.25 -3.28 -7.77
CA GLY A 124 -19.89 -3.87 -8.95
C GLY A 124 -19.36 -3.37 -10.29
N LEU A 125 -18.85 -2.13 -10.33
CA LEU A 125 -18.23 -1.56 -11.53
C LEU A 125 -16.89 -2.22 -11.89
N GLU A 126 -16.18 -2.79 -10.91
CA GLU A 126 -14.95 -3.54 -11.17
C GLU A 126 -15.25 -5.05 -11.24
N GLU A 127 -16.12 -5.56 -10.37
CA GLU A 127 -16.48 -6.98 -10.26
C GLU A 127 -18.00 -7.18 -10.19
N PRO A 128 -18.70 -7.26 -11.34
CA PRO A 128 -20.16 -7.36 -11.39
C PRO A 128 -20.73 -8.57 -10.66
N LYS A 129 -19.99 -9.69 -10.60
CA LYS A 129 -20.42 -10.91 -9.89
C LYS A 129 -20.65 -10.68 -8.40
N LEU A 130 -19.95 -9.72 -7.79
CA LEU A 130 -20.09 -9.40 -6.37
C LEU A 130 -21.36 -8.57 -6.07
N LEU A 131 -22.06 -8.04 -7.09
CA LEU A 131 -23.35 -7.39 -6.88
C LEU A 131 -24.43 -8.37 -6.40
N ILE A 132 -24.35 -9.64 -6.81
CA ILE A 132 -25.31 -10.69 -6.46
C ILE A 132 -25.48 -10.81 -4.94
N PRO A 133 -24.40 -10.94 -4.13
CA PRO A 133 -24.52 -10.93 -2.68
C PRO A 133 -24.64 -9.53 -2.06
N LEU A 134 -24.07 -8.48 -2.68
CA LEU A 134 -23.97 -7.16 -2.06
C LEU A 134 -25.26 -6.32 -2.17
N LEU A 135 -26.01 -6.43 -3.27
CA LEU A 135 -27.27 -5.68 -3.43
C LEU A 135 -28.37 -6.15 -2.47
N PRO A 136 -28.62 -7.47 -2.28
CA PRO A 136 -29.57 -7.94 -1.27
C PRO A 136 -29.16 -7.53 0.14
N LEU A 137 -27.86 -7.54 0.45
CA LEU A 137 -27.35 -7.08 1.74
C LEU A 137 -27.58 -5.58 1.94
N ALA A 138 -27.30 -4.75 0.93
CA ALA A 138 -27.56 -3.32 0.96
C ALA A 138 -29.07 -3.02 1.12
N ALA A 139 -29.93 -3.73 0.38
CA ALA A 139 -31.38 -3.63 0.49
C ALA A 139 -31.89 -4.05 1.88
N THR A 140 -31.31 -5.10 2.47
CA THR A 140 -31.66 -5.56 3.83
C THR A 140 -31.26 -4.53 4.89
N ILE A 141 -30.09 -3.90 4.75
CA ILE A 141 -29.65 -2.82 5.64
C ILE A 141 -30.57 -1.61 5.49
N ALA A 142 -30.90 -1.21 4.26
CA ALA A 142 -31.88 -0.16 3.98
C ALA A 142 -33.24 -0.44 4.63
N TYR A 143 -33.80 -1.63 4.42
CA TYR A 143 -35.06 -2.06 5.05
C TYR A 143 -34.99 -2.02 6.58
N SER A 144 -33.88 -2.46 7.17
CA SER A 144 -33.68 -2.45 8.63
C SER A 144 -33.84 -1.05 9.23
N ARG A 145 -33.52 0.02 8.48
CA ARG A 145 -33.65 1.41 8.95
C ARG A 145 -35.11 1.86 9.04
N VAL A 146 -35.95 1.38 8.13
CA VAL A 146 -37.40 1.60 8.16
C VAL A 146 -38.04 0.76 9.27
N HIS A 147 -37.67 -0.52 9.32
CA HIS A 147 -38.19 -1.48 10.29
C HIS A 147 -37.88 -1.10 11.75
N LEU A 148 -36.67 -0.60 12.02
CA LEU A 148 -36.24 -0.11 13.34
C LEU A 148 -36.76 1.30 13.65
N ARG A 149 -37.67 1.85 12.82
CA ARG A 149 -38.32 3.15 13.00
C ARG A 149 -37.36 4.35 13.11
N VAL A 150 -36.17 4.24 12.53
CA VAL A 150 -35.13 5.30 12.61
C VAL A 150 -35.12 6.23 11.39
N HIS A 151 -35.77 5.83 10.29
CA HIS A 151 -35.92 6.57 9.04
C HIS A 151 -37.26 6.26 8.36
N TYR A 152 -37.79 7.19 7.58
CA TYR A 152 -38.91 6.92 6.68
C TYR A 152 -38.45 6.17 5.41
N PRO A 153 -39.34 5.42 4.73
CA PRO A 153 -39.03 4.75 3.46
C PRO A 153 -38.37 5.68 2.43
N PHE A 154 -38.85 6.91 2.29
CA PHE A 154 -38.29 7.87 1.34
C PHE A 154 -36.87 8.31 1.69
N ASP A 155 -36.53 8.45 2.98
CA ASP A 155 -35.16 8.79 3.43
C ASP A 155 -34.15 7.71 3.00
N VAL A 156 -34.60 6.46 2.98
CA VAL A 156 -33.81 5.28 2.62
C VAL A 156 -33.68 5.16 1.11
N LEU A 157 -34.74 5.43 0.35
CA LEU A 157 -34.74 5.43 -1.11
C LEU A 157 -33.84 6.55 -1.68
N VAL A 158 -33.97 7.78 -1.17
CA VAL A 158 -33.10 8.89 -1.55
C VAL A 158 -31.66 8.61 -1.15
N GLY A 159 -31.44 8.05 0.05
CA GLY A 159 -30.12 7.58 0.47
C GLY A 159 -29.52 6.59 -0.53
N ALA A 160 -30.28 5.57 -0.94
CA ALA A 160 -29.84 4.57 -1.91
C ALA A 160 -29.49 5.20 -3.27
N ALA A 161 -30.33 6.09 -3.79
CA ALA A 161 -30.09 6.79 -5.05
C ALA A 161 -28.80 7.63 -5.03
N ILE A 162 -28.58 8.40 -3.95
CA ILE A 162 -27.32 9.14 -3.74
C ILE A 162 -26.14 8.17 -3.70
N GLY A 163 -26.27 7.05 -2.99
CA GLY A 163 -25.25 6.01 -2.91
C GLY A 163 -24.86 5.47 -4.28
N VAL A 164 -25.84 5.07 -5.09
CA VAL A 164 -25.60 4.58 -6.46
C VAL A 164 -24.89 5.64 -7.31
N GLY A 165 -25.36 6.90 -7.29
CA GLY A 165 -24.74 7.99 -8.03
C GLY A 165 -23.27 8.22 -7.65
N MET A 166 -22.94 8.18 -6.36
CA MET A 166 -21.56 8.30 -5.88
C MET A 166 -20.69 7.09 -6.24
N GLY A 167 -21.26 5.88 -6.20
CA GLY A 167 -20.60 4.67 -6.65
C GLY A 167 -20.22 4.74 -8.14
N LEU A 168 -21.11 5.25 -8.99
CA LEU A 168 -20.84 5.49 -10.41
C LEU A 168 -19.76 6.56 -10.62
N ALA A 169 -19.87 7.70 -9.93
CA ALA A 169 -18.94 8.83 -10.02
C ALA A 169 -17.54 8.54 -9.47
N SER A 170 -17.39 7.50 -8.64
CA SER A 170 -16.10 7.13 -8.01
C SER A 170 -14.98 6.85 -9.01
N GLY A 171 -15.28 6.27 -10.19
CA GLY A 171 -14.26 5.92 -11.19
C GLY A 171 -13.61 7.16 -11.82
N PRO A 172 -14.39 8.02 -12.49
CA PRO A 172 -13.89 9.26 -13.06
C PRO A 172 -13.20 10.17 -12.04
N LEU A 173 -13.70 10.23 -10.79
CA LEU A 173 -13.06 11.03 -9.73
C LEU A 173 -11.69 10.49 -9.33
N ILE A 174 -11.54 9.16 -9.23
CA ILE A 174 -10.25 8.52 -8.92
C ILE A 174 -9.27 8.79 -10.06
N ASP A 175 -9.71 8.72 -11.31
CA ASP A 175 -8.86 8.98 -12.48
C ASP A 175 -8.50 10.47 -12.62
N ALA A 176 -9.44 11.39 -12.35
CA ALA A 176 -9.18 12.83 -12.35
C ALA A 176 -8.27 13.27 -11.19
N ALA A 177 -8.47 12.74 -9.98
CA ALA A 177 -7.58 12.99 -8.84
C ALA A 177 -6.15 12.47 -9.11
N ARG A 178 -6.03 11.39 -9.90
CA ARG A 178 -4.74 10.85 -10.32
C ARG A 178 -4.04 11.74 -11.35
N GLN A 179 -4.79 12.40 -12.23
CA GLN A 179 -4.27 13.36 -13.21
C GLN A 179 -3.90 14.71 -12.57
N TRP A 180 -4.69 15.20 -11.60
CA TRP A 180 -4.39 16.43 -10.84
C TRP A 180 -3.16 16.31 -9.93
N TRP A 181 -2.76 15.09 -9.58
CA TRP A 181 -1.56 14.82 -8.78
C TRP A 181 -0.30 14.56 -9.63
N GLU A 182 -0.43 14.43 -10.96
CA GLU A 182 0.70 14.38 -11.89
C GLU A 182 0.99 15.83 -12.37
N PRO A 183 2.03 16.52 -11.88
CA PRO A 183 2.31 17.90 -12.30
C PRO A 183 2.68 17.94 -13.80
N PRO A 184 2.32 19.02 -14.54
CA PRO A 184 2.75 19.21 -15.91
C PRO A 184 4.29 19.25 -15.97
N SER A 185 4.89 18.38 -16.79
CA SER A 185 6.34 18.32 -16.98
C SER A 185 6.80 19.45 -17.90
N SER A 186 7.19 20.59 -17.33
CA SER A 186 8.07 21.55 -17.99
C SER A 186 9.41 21.54 -17.26
N ALA A 187 10.41 20.88 -17.84
CA ALA A 187 11.74 20.84 -17.28
C ALA A 187 12.76 21.08 -18.39
N ALA A 188 13.83 21.79 -18.01
CA ALA A 188 14.93 22.17 -18.88
C ALA A 188 15.65 20.94 -19.46
N GLU A 189 16.19 21.10 -20.67
CA GLU A 189 16.79 20.05 -21.51
C GLU A 189 17.99 19.33 -20.85
N THR A 190 18.60 19.93 -19.83
CA THR A 190 19.81 19.45 -19.15
C THR A 190 19.59 18.30 -18.15
N ASP A 191 18.35 18.00 -17.75
CA ASP A 191 18.05 16.97 -16.73
C ASP A 191 17.62 15.60 -17.30
N ARG A 192 17.63 15.45 -18.62
CA ARG A 192 17.27 14.20 -19.30
C ARG A 192 18.49 13.31 -19.50
N SER A 193 18.25 12.00 -19.66
CA SER A 193 19.30 11.09 -20.11
C SER A 193 19.85 11.56 -21.46
N ALA A 194 21.18 11.67 -21.57
CA ALA A 194 21.86 12.06 -22.80
C ALA A 194 21.81 10.98 -23.91
N THR A 195 21.24 9.81 -23.62
CA THR A 195 21.12 8.69 -24.55
C THR A 195 19.74 8.06 -24.52
N ARG A 196 19.36 7.46 -25.65
CA ARG A 196 18.19 6.59 -25.81
C ARG A 196 18.53 5.10 -25.89
N ARG A 197 19.82 4.75 -25.80
CA ARG A 197 20.29 3.36 -25.82
C ARG A 197 20.14 2.73 -24.44
N LEU A 198 19.66 1.50 -24.42
CA LEU A 198 19.37 0.72 -23.21
C LEU A 198 20.21 -0.56 -23.18
N ILE A 199 20.72 -0.90 -22.01
CA ILE A 199 21.09 -2.29 -21.67
C ILE A 199 19.96 -2.83 -20.81
N LEU A 200 19.21 -3.81 -21.33
CA LEU A 200 18.09 -4.40 -20.61
C LEU A 200 18.58 -5.60 -19.79
N VAL A 201 18.51 -5.50 -18.46
CA VAL A 201 18.82 -6.60 -17.55
C VAL A 201 17.53 -7.29 -17.13
N VAL A 202 17.40 -8.57 -17.48
CA VAL A 202 16.16 -9.34 -17.29
C VAL A 202 16.33 -10.48 -16.28
N SER A 203 15.26 -10.77 -15.54
CA SER A 203 15.21 -11.97 -14.70
C SER A 203 14.70 -13.18 -15.49
N PRO A 204 15.38 -14.34 -15.45
CA PRO A 204 15.05 -15.51 -16.30
C PRO A 204 13.76 -16.27 -15.91
N HIS A 205 12.98 -15.80 -14.93
CA HIS A 205 11.84 -16.54 -14.40
C HIS A 205 10.67 -16.69 -15.39
N ALA A 206 10.14 -17.92 -15.51
CA ALA A 206 9.12 -18.34 -16.47
C ALA A 206 7.82 -17.50 -16.49
N GLY A 207 7.45 -16.86 -15.37
CA GLY A 207 6.25 -16.01 -15.25
C GLY A 207 6.34 -14.63 -15.92
N HIS A 208 7.47 -14.31 -16.56
CA HIS A 208 7.70 -13.00 -17.19
C HIS A 208 7.65 -13.00 -18.71
N ARG A 209 7.43 -14.14 -19.38
CA ARG A 209 7.45 -14.20 -20.86
C ARG A 209 6.48 -13.20 -21.52
N GLU A 210 5.22 -13.20 -21.10
CA GLU A 210 4.20 -12.26 -21.62
C GLU A 210 4.47 -10.81 -21.22
N LYS A 211 4.91 -10.59 -19.98
CA LYS A 211 5.27 -9.25 -19.50
C LYS A 211 6.45 -8.69 -20.30
N MET A 212 7.46 -9.50 -20.58
CA MET A 212 8.61 -9.11 -21.37
C MET A 212 8.25 -8.84 -22.83
N ALA A 213 7.34 -9.62 -23.42
CA ALA A 213 6.81 -9.30 -24.74
C ALA A 213 6.10 -7.93 -24.77
N ARG A 214 5.43 -7.54 -23.68
CA ARG A 214 4.88 -6.18 -23.54
C ARG A 214 5.97 -5.13 -23.37
N VAL A 215 7.01 -5.40 -22.57
CA VAL A 215 8.15 -4.50 -22.39
C VAL A 215 8.82 -4.20 -23.72
N ARG A 216 9.18 -5.23 -24.50
CA ARG A 216 9.84 -5.06 -25.80
C ARG A 216 8.98 -4.26 -26.79
N ARG A 217 7.67 -4.52 -26.84
CA ARG A 217 6.72 -3.73 -27.65
C ARG A 217 6.63 -2.27 -27.20
N ALA A 218 6.56 -2.03 -25.89
CA ALA A 218 6.52 -0.68 -25.34
C ALA A 218 7.83 0.08 -25.63
N ILE A 219 8.99 -0.56 -25.50
CA ILE A 219 10.30 0.05 -25.80
C ILE A 219 10.36 0.43 -27.29
N SER A 220 10.02 -0.52 -28.18
CA SER A 220 10.04 -0.30 -29.64
C SER A 220 9.15 0.86 -30.08
N SER A 221 8.01 1.08 -29.41
CA SER A 221 7.08 2.19 -29.71
C SER A 221 7.45 3.52 -29.05
N SER A 222 8.49 3.55 -28.20
CA SER A 222 8.92 4.75 -27.47
C SER A 222 10.15 5.44 -28.07
N GLY A 223 10.72 4.90 -29.15
CA GLY A 223 11.95 5.41 -29.76
C GLY A 223 13.21 5.21 -28.89
N LEU A 224 13.17 4.25 -27.97
CA LEU A 224 14.32 3.75 -27.21
C LEU A 224 14.92 2.55 -27.94
N GLU A 225 16.25 2.44 -27.92
CA GLU A 225 16.99 1.39 -28.62
C GLU A 225 17.61 0.41 -27.61
N VAL A 226 17.38 -0.89 -27.76
CA VAL A 226 18.02 -1.90 -26.90
C VAL A 226 19.36 -2.28 -27.52
N ALA A 227 20.46 -1.80 -26.93
CA ALA A 227 21.82 -2.09 -27.38
C ALA A 227 22.27 -3.50 -26.95
N ALA A 228 21.82 -3.95 -25.79
CA ALA A 228 22.08 -5.30 -25.30
C ALA A 228 20.94 -5.76 -24.37
N GLU A 229 20.68 -7.06 -24.35
CA GLU A 229 19.83 -7.70 -23.36
C GLU A 229 20.66 -8.79 -22.68
N ILE A 230 20.76 -8.73 -21.34
CA ILE A 230 21.52 -9.70 -20.53
C ILE A 230 20.66 -10.21 -19.38
N ALA A 231 20.91 -11.44 -18.94
CA ALA A 231 20.27 -11.96 -17.75
C ALA A 231 20.92 -11.41 -16.47
N VAL A 232 20.17 -11.37 -15.36
CA VAL A 232 20.67 -10.83 -14.08
C VAL A 232 21.88 -11.58 -13.51
N ASP A 233 22.02 -12.86 -13.81
CA ASP A 233 23.17 -13.70 -13.48
C ASP A 233 24.40 -13.41 -14.36
N GLU A 234 24.23 -12.70 -15.47
CA GLU A 234 25.30 -12.25 -16.36
C GLU A 234 25.77 -10.82 -16.07
N LEU A 235 25.40 -10.25 -14.91
CA LEU A 235 25.77 -8.87 -14.52
C LEU A 235 27.28 -8.60 -14.53
N ALA A 236 28.12 -9.64 -14.43
CA ALA A 236 29.57 -9.52 -14.56
C ALA A 236 30.02 -8.97 -15.94
N ARG A 237 29.17 -9.07 -16.98
CA ARG A 237 29.43 -8.51 -18.32
C ARG A 237 29.11 -7.02 -18.43
N LEU A 238 28.39 -6.46 -17.45
CA LEU A 238 27.91 -5.08 -17.50
C LEU A 238 29.05 -4.05 -17.63
N PRO A 239 30.19 -4.15 -16.89
CA PRO A 239 31.30 -3.21 -17.04
C PRO A 239 31.84 -3.13 -18.48
N ASP A 240 31.94 -4.27 -19.18
CA ASP A 240 32.41 -4.30 -20.56
C ASP A 240 31.40 -3.70 -21.53
N LEU A 241 30.09 -3.91 -21.30
CA LEU A 241 29.02 -3.29 -22.10
C LEU A 241 28.91 -1.78 -21.88
N LEU A 242 29.37 -1.28 -20.73
CA LEU A 242 29.43 0.15 -20.41
C LEU A 242 30.69 0.83 -20.96
N ARG A 243 31.75 0.09 -21.31
CA ARG A 243 32.96 0.63 -21.94
C ARG A 243 32.66 1.00 -23.40
N GLY A 244 32.49 2.30 -23.66
CA GLY A 244 32.22 2.84 -25.00
C GLY A 244 33.31 3.80 -25.49
N ASN A 245 33.56 3.81 -26.80
CA ASN A 245 34.52 4.67 -27.51
C ASN A 245 34.01 6.13 -27.65
N GLY A 246 33.73 6.83 -26.55
CA GLY A 246 33.39 8.27 -26.55
C GLY A 246 31.90 8.62 -26.76
N SER A 247 31.00 7.63 -26.78
CA SER A 247 29.54 7.87 -26.72
C SER A 247 29.03 7.93 -25.28
N PRO A 248 27.91 8.62 -24.98
CA PRO A 248 27.29 8.59 -23.65
C PRO A 248 26.91 7.15 -23.25
N PRO A 249 27.18 6.74 -22.00
CA PRO A 249 26.91 5.36 -21.56
C PRO A 249 25.40 5.06 -21.62
N PRO A 250 25.00 3.86 -22.09
CA PRO A 250 23.59 3.47 -22.17
C PRO A 250 22.92 3.45 -20.79
N ILE A 251 21.59 3.61 -20.78
CA ILE A 251 20.78 3.44 -19.56
C ILE A 251 20.74 1.94 -19.23
N VAL A 252 21.10 1.57 -18.01
CA VAL A 252 21.01 0.20 -17.53
C VAL A 252 19.61 0.00 -16.94
N VAL A 253 18.78 -0.81 -17.59
CA VAL A 253 17.37 -0.99 -17.23
C VAL A 253 17.17 -2.32 -16.51
N ALA A 254 16.82 -2.26 -15.23
CA ALA A 254 16.41 -3.43 -14.45
C ALA A 254 14.93 -3.77 -14.72
N ALA A 255 14.67 -4.85 -15.44
CA ALA A 255 13.33 -5.36 -15.72
C ALA A 255 13.01 -6.60 -14.88
N GLY A 256 12.46 -6.37 -13.68
CA GLY A 256 12.29 -7.45 -12.70
C GLY A 256 11.58 -7.03 -11.42
N GLY A 257 11.71 -7.86 -10.39
CA GLY A 257 11.29 -7.53 -9.02
C GLY A 257 12.44 -6.94 -8.20
N ASP A 258 12.24 -6.83 -6.89
CA ASP A 258 13.21 -6.19 -5.98
C ASP A 258 14.61 -6.81 -6.04
N GLY A 259 14.74 -8.14 -6.11
CA GLY A 259 16.05 -8.78 -6.24
C GLY A 259 16.79 -8.42 -7.54
N THR A 260 16.09 -8.32 -8.68
CA THR A 260 16.70 -7.87 -9.94
C THR A 260 17.10 -6.41 -9.88
N VAL A 261 16.23 -5.57 -9.31
CA VAL A 261 16.49 -4.13 -9.17
C VAL A 261 17.67 -3.89 -8.23
N GLY A 262 17.73 -4.57 -7.09
CA GLY A 262 18.82 -4.49 -6.12
C GLY A 262 20.15 -4.98 -6.68
N ALA A 263 20.15 -6.08 -7.43
CA ALA A 263 21.35 -6.62 -8.09
C ALA A 263 21.90 -5.64 -9.15
N VAL A 264 21.04 -5.13 -10.02
CA VAL A 264 21.45 -4.15 -11.03
C VAL A 264 21.91 -2.85 -10.38
N ALA A 265 21.20 -2.37 -9.35
CA ALA A 265 21.57 -1.16 -8.65
C ALA A 265 22.95 -1.29 -8.00
N ASN A 266 23.22 -2.39 -7.29
CA ASN A 266 24.55 -2.68 -6.75
C ASN A 266 25.64 -2.69 -7.83
N ALA A 267 25.35 -3.22 -9.02
CA ALA A 267 26.31 -3.26 -10.13
C ALA A 267 26.62 -1.88 -10.73
N VAL A 268 25.76 -0.87 -10.52
CA VAL A 268 25.94 0.48 -11.07
C VAL A 268 26.22 1.55 -10.01
N ILE A 269 26.19 1.21 -8.72
CA ILE A 269 26.60 2.11 -7.64
C ILE A 269 28.04 2.58 -7.88
N ALA A 270 28.27 3.87 -7.64
CA ALA A 270 29.57 4.52 -7.86
C ALA A 270 30.08 4.45 -9.32
N THR A 271 29.20 4.18 -10.28
CA THR A 271 29.48 4.31 -11.72
C THR A 271 28.72 5.51 -12.30
N PRO A 272 29.14 6.07 -13.45
CA PRO A 272 28.37 7.13 -14.11
C PRO A 272 27.09 6.63 -14.78
N ALA A 273 26.83 5.32 -14.79
CA ALA A 273 25.67 4.72 -15.46
C ALA A 273 24.35 5.19 -14.84
N VAL A 274 23.34 5.34 -15.68
CA VAL A 274 21.99 5.73 -15.27
C VAL A 274 21.13 4.47 -15.16
N LEU A 275 20.48 4.29 -14.02
CA LEU A 275 19.55 3.20 -13.75
C LEU A 275 18.14 3.54 -14.24
N GLY A 276 17.57 2.66 -15.04
CA GLY A 276 16.15 2.61 -15.35
C GLY A 276 15.48 1.42 -14.68
N ILE A 277 14.19 1.52 -14.35
CA ILE A 277 13.46 0.43 -13.70
C ILE A 277 12.14 0.14 -14.42
N ILE A 278 11.93 -1.15 -14.74
CA ILE A 278 10.65 -1.68 -15.20
C ILE A 278 10.16 -2.69 -14.14
N PRO A 279 9.16 -2.31 -13.32
CA PRO A 279 8.72 -3.13 -12.20
C PRO A 279 7.85 -4.30 -12.67
N LEU A 280 8.43 -5.50 -12.69
CA LEU A 280 7.76 -6.74 -13.11
C LEU A 280 7.44 -7.68 -11.94
N GLY A 281 8.03 -7.45 -10.76
CA GLY A 281 7.84 -8.24 -9.55
C GLY A 281 6.51 -8.00 -8.82
N THR A 282 6.38 -8.63 -7.65
CA THR A 282 5.16 -8.60 -6.83
C THR A 282 5.14 -7.41 -5.86
N SER A 283 6.24 -7.14 -5.15
CA SER A 283 6.38 -6.01 -4.22
C SER A 283 6.77 -4.75 -4.97
N ASN A 284 7.98 -4.74 -5.56
CA ASN A 284 8.61 -3.59 -6.22
C ASN A 284 8.76 -2.41 -5.25
N ASP A 285 9.20 -2.69 -4.03
CA ASP A 285 9.24 -1.76 -2.90
C ASP A 285 10.21 -0.59 -3.15
N PHE A 286 11.40 -0.86 -3.71
CA PHE A 286 12.32 0.22 -4.10
C PHE A 286 11.71 1.10 -5.20
N ALA A 287 11.19 0.48 -6.26
CA ALA A 287 10.57 1.19 -7.37
C ALA A 287 9.38 2.05 -6.91
N ARG A 288 8.58 1.58 -5.94
CA ARG A 288 7.51 2.37 -5.32
C ARG A 288 8.05 3.54 -4.51
N SER A 289 9.10 3.31 -3.71
CA SER A 289 9.72 4.34 -2.86
C SER A 289 10.17 5.55 -3.67
N ILE A 290 10.72 5.33 -4.86
CA ILE A 290 11.13 6.39 -5.80
C ILE A 290 10.07 6.71 -6.87
N LYS A 291 8.81 6.31 -6.64
CA LYS A 291 7.63 6.65 -7.45
C LYS A 291 7.68 6.20 -8.92
N ILE A 292 8.37 5.11 -9.22
CA ILE A 292 8.32 4.49 -10.55
C ILE A 292 6.90 3.94 -10.81
N PRO A 293 6.30 4.19 -11.99
CA PRO A 293 5.01 3.65 -12.33
C PRO A 293 5.01 2.11 -12.37
N MET A 294 4.04 1.49 -11.68
CA MET A 294 3.88 0.02 -11.67
C MET A 294 3.34 -0.58 -12.98
N SER A 295 3.00 0.26 -13.95
CA SER A 295 2.55 -0.16 -15.29
C SER A 295 3.74 -0.15 -16.24
N VAL A 296 3.94 -1.24 -16.98
CA VAL A 296 5.01 -1.37 -17.98
C VAL A 296 5.02 -0.19 -18.95
N ASP A 297 3.89 0.16 -19.56
CA ASP A 297 3.87 1.23 -20.57
C ASP A 297 4.18 2.60 -19.95
N LYS A 298 3.71 2.85 -18.71
CA LYS A 298 4.06 4.08 -17.99
C LYS A 298 5.55 4.11 -17.60
N ALA A 299 6.10 2.99 -17.15
CA ALA A 299 7.53 2.89 -16.81
C ALA A 299 8.41 3.10 -18.04
N VAL A 300 8.06 2.53 -19.20
CA VAL A 300 8.80 2.74 -20.45
C VAL A 300 8.68 4.20 -20.93
N ARG A 301 7.49 4.80 -20.85
CA ARG A 301 7.36 6.25 -21.11
C ARG A 301 8.22 7.09 -20.17
N LEU A 302 8.34 6.69 -18.91
CA LEU A 302 9.24 7.35 -17.97
C LEU A 302 10.71 7.20 -18.39
N LEU A 303 11.14 6.02 -18.87
CA LEU A 303 12.50 5.85 -19.40
C LEU A 303 12.78 6.77 -20.60
N ALA A 304 11.78 7.02 -21.46
CA ALA A 304 11.93 7.83 -22.66
C ALA A 304 11.96 9.35 -22.40
N GLY A 305 11.33 9.83 -21.33
CA GLY A 305 11.14 11.26 -21.09
C GLY A 305 11.33 11.75 -19.65
N GLY A 306 11.74 10.87 -18.73
CA GLY A 306 11.96 11.18 -17.33
C GLY A 306 13.25 11.95 -17.05
N HIS A 307 13.47 12.27 -15.78
CA HIS A 307 14.62 13.02 -15.29
C HIS A 307 15.62 12.12 -14.59
N VAL A 308 16.90 12.45 -14.68
CA VAL A 308 17.94 11.76 -13.91
C VAL A 308 18.07 12.41 -12.54
N SER A 309 17.64 11.69 -11.50
CA SER A 309 17.75 12.11 -10.11
C SER A 309 18.86 11.35 -9.38
N GLY A 310 19.54 12.02 -8.45
CA GLY A 310 20.42 11.38 -7.48
C GLY A 310 19.60 10.66 -6.42
N ILE A 311 19.94 9.40 -6.13
CA ILE A 311 19.32 8.61 -5.07
C ILE A 311 20.43 8.11 -4.15
N ASP A 312 20.21 8.24 -2.85
CA ASP A 312 21.15 7.76 -1.83
C ASP A 312 21.13 6.22 -1.78
N ALA A 313 22.18 5.63 -1.25
CA ALA A 313 22.22 4.20 -0.94
C ALA A 313 22.80 3.98 0.45
N GLY A 314 22.44 2.87 1.07
CA GLY A 314 23.13 2.40 2.26
C GLY A 314 24.30 1.50 1.89
N LYS A 315 25.35 1.56 2.70
CA LYS A 315 26.55 0.73 2.61
C LYS A 315 26.74 0.01 3.94
N LEU A 316 26.86 -1.31 3.90
CA LEU A 316 27.26 -2.17 5.01
C LEU A 316 28.72 -2.58 4.85
N THR A 317 29.53 -2.29 5.85
CA THR A 317 30.90 -2.79 5.97
C THR A 317 30.97 -3.68 7.21
N GLY A 318 31.06 -5.00 7.02
CA GLY A 318 31.29 -5.94 8.12
C GLY A 318 32.77 -5.96 8.52
N ASP A 319 33.05 -6.39 9.75
CA ASP A 319 34.45 -6.51 10.23
C ASP A 319 35.26 -7.46 9.32
N GLY A 320 36.28 -6.93 8.65
CA GLY A 320 37.14 -7.68 7.72
C GLY A 320 36.50 -8.07 6.38
N ALA A 321 35.29 -7.59 6.08
CA ALA A 321 34.57 -7.91 4.85
C ALA A 321 34.60 -6.76 3.83
N GLN A 322 34.45 -7.10 2.55
CA GLN A 322 34.25 -6.09 1.49
C GLN A 322 32.92 -5.35 1.70
N PRO A 323 32.87 -4.02 1.48
CA PRO A 323 31.63 -3.26 1.57
C PRO A 323 30.57 -3.76 0.59
N ARG A 324 29.32 -3.76 1.02
CA ARG A 324 28.15 -4.11 0.20
C ARG A 324 27.10 -3.04 0.32
N TYR A 325 26.33 -2.82 -0.74
CA TYR A 325 25.35 -1.76 -0.78
C TYR A 325 23.92 -2.31 -0.76
N PHE A 326 23.00 -1.47 -0.32
CA PHE A 326 21.57 -1.71 -0.37
C PHE A 326 20.86 -0.42 -0.75
N VAL A 327 19.82 -0.54 -1.56
CA VAL A 327 19.07 0.62 -2.06
C VAL A 327 17.74 0.80 -1.36
N HIS A 328 17.19 -0.30 -0.80
CA HIS A 328 15.93 -0.32 -0.09
C HIS A 328 16.15 -0.39 1.41
N ALA A 329 16.63 -1.54 1.90
CA ALA A 329 16.81 -1.76 3.33
C ALA A 329 17.79 -2.89 3.63
N ALA A 330 18.52 -2.75 4.73
CA ALA A 330 19.26 -3.80 5.38
C ALA A 330 18.55 -4.22 6.68
N ALA A 331 18.56 -5.51 7.02
CA ALA A 331 17.87 -5.97 8.23
C ALA A 331 18.50 -7.22 8.86
N ALA A 332 18.53 -7.26 10.19
CA ALA A 332 18.95 -8.39 11.01
C ALA A 332 17.83 -8.88 11.95
N GLY A 333 18.00 -10.09 12.50
CA GLY A 333 17.02 -10.71 13.40
C GLY A 333 15.88 -11.42 12.66
N ILE A 334 14.62 -11.15 13.05
CA ILE A 334 13.46 -11.90 12.56
C ILE A 334 13.30 -11.91 11.02
N ASN A 335 13.71 -10.85 10.34
CA ASN A 335 13.64 -10.77 8.87
C ASN A 335 14.59 -11.76 8.19
N VAL A 336 15.77 -11.97 8.76
CA VAL A 336 16.75 -12.97 8.26
C VAL A 336 16.18 -14.38 8.43
N GLN A 337 15.57 -14.67 9.58
CA GLN A 337 14.90 -15.95 9.78
C GLN A 337 13.77 -16.17 8.76
N PHE A 338 12.93 -15.15 8.58
CA PHE A 338 11.88 -15.18 7.56
C PHE A 338 12.46 -15.47 6.17
N ALA A 339 13.54 -14.78 5.77
CA ALA A 339 14.20 -15.00 4.49
C ALA A 339 14.76 -16.43 4.35
N ARG A 340 15.39 -16.98 5.41
CA ARG A 340 15.88 -18.37 5.45
C ARG A 340 14.73 -19.37 5.26
N PHE A 341 13.61 -19.19 5.95
CA PHE A 341 12.46 -20.09 5.83
C PHE A 341 11.72 -19.92 4.50
N ALA A 342 11.63 -18.70 3.96
CA ALA A 342 10.96 -18.41 2.70
C ALA A 342 11.73 -18.96 1.47
N THR A 343 13.04 -19.17 1.62
CA THR A 343 13.93 -19.73 0.57
C THR A 343 14.16 -21.23 0.71
N ARG A 344 13.78 -21.84 1.83
CA ARG A 344 13.96 -23.27 2.09
C ARG A 344 13.21 -24.16 1.09
N ALA A 345 13.93 -25.06 0.42
CA ALA A 345 13.41 -25.88 -0.67
C ALA A 345 12.33 -26.88 -0.21
N ASP A 346 12.49 -27.48 0.97
CA ASP A 346 11.52 -28.38 1.59
C ASP A 346 10.19 -27.68 1.91
N LEU A 347 10.24 -26.46 2.46
CA LEU A 347 9.04 -25.67 2.74
C LEU A 347 8.36 -25.19 1.46
N ARG A 348 9.12 -24.86 0.40
CA ARG A 348 8.59 -24.52 -0.92
C ARG A 348 7.91 -25.72 -1.58
N ALA A 349 8.54 -26.89 -1.52
CA ALA A 349 7.97 -28.12 -2.07
C ALA A 349 6.69 -28.53 -1.33
N ARG A 350 6.67 -28.43 0.00
CA ARG A 350 5.54 -28.86 0.83
C ARG A 350 4.35 -27.90 0.83
N PHE A 351 4.61 -26.59 0.88
CA PHE A 351 3.56 -25.58 1.08
C PHE A 351 3.29 -24.70 -0.14
N GLY A 352 4.11 -24.81 -1.20
CA GLY A 352 3.94 -24.08 -2.45
C GLY A 352 3.68 -22.59 -2.24
N ARG A 353 2.47 -22.14 -2.61
CA ARG A 353 2.07 -20.72 -2.49
C ARG A 353 1.92 -20.23 -1.05
N LEU A 354 1.81 -21.13 -0.07
CA LEU A 354 1.67 -20.79 1.35
C LEU A 354 3.01 -20.69 2.08
N THR A 355 4.13 -20.99 1.43
CA THR A 355 5.46 -20.98 2.07
C THR A 355 5.78 -19.65 2.75
N TYR A 356 5.37 -18.51 2.17
CA TYR A 356 5.55 -17.20 2.78
C TYR A 356 4.81 -17.07 4.14
N ALA A 357 3.56 -17.55 4.22
CA ALA A 357 2.80 -17.49 5.46
C ALA A 357 3.38 -18.42 6.53
N VAL A 358 3.83 -19.61 6.12
CA VAL A 358 4.48 -20.58 7.00
C VAL A 358 5.82 -20.03 7.52
N ALA A 359 6.65 -19.48 6.63
CA ALA A 359 7.92 -18.84 6.99
C ALA A 359 7.72 -17.70 8.00
N MET A 360 6.70 -16.87 7.80
CA MET A 360 6.34 -15.80 8.73
C MET A 360 5.91 -16.36 10.10
N ALA A 361 5.07 -17.41 10.12
CA ALA A 361 4.64 -18.04 11.36
C ALA A 361 5.79 -18.66 12.14
N ILE A 362 6.75 -19.30 11.46
CA ILE A 362 7.94 -19.89 12.09
C ILE A 362 8.86 -18.79 12.62
N ALA A 363 9.17 -17.75 11.84
CA ALA A 363 9.98 -16.62 12.28
C ALA A 363 9.35 -15.90 13.49
N LEU A 364 8.02 -15.72 13.49
CA LEU A 364 7.27 -15.19 14.63
C LEU A 364 7.18 -16.15 15.82
N LYS A 365 7.47 -17.44 15.66
CA LYS A 365 7.51 -18.40 16.76
C LYS A 365 8.89 -18.45 17.39
N GLU A 366 9.95 -18.47 16.58
CA GLU A 366 11.33 -18.60 17.03
C GLU A 366 11.86 -17.33 17.69
N ARG A 367 11.59 -16.15 17.12
CA ARG A 367 11.91 -14.81 17.69
C ARG A 367 13.25 -14.75 18.45
N PRO A 368 14.38 -15.02 17.80
CA PRO A 368 15.68 -14.96 18.46
C PRO A 368 15.88 -13.54 18.99
N ILE A 369 16.13 -13.46 20.29
CA ILE A 369 16.58 -12.22 20.93
C ILE A 369 18.10 -12.23 20.76
N PHE A 370 18.66 -11.12 20.30
CA PHE A 370 20.09 -10.93 20.24
C PHE A 370 20.48 -9.68 21.03
N ASN A 371 21.62 -9.77 21.71
CA ASN A 371 22.22 -8.64 22.38
C ASN A 371 23.16 -7.95 21.40
N CYS A 372 23.06 -6.63 21.32
CA CYS A 372 23.91 -5.83 20.46
C CYS A 372 24.29 -4.51 21.13
N GLU A 373 25.49 -4.08 20.83
CA GLU A 373 25.94 -2.71 21.07
C GLU A 373 25.64 -1.89 19.83
N VAL A 374 24.96 -0.76 20.00
CA VAL A 374 24.64 0.14 18.89
C VAL A 374 25.28 1.49 19.15
N GLU A 375 26.10 1.94 18.22
CA GLU A 375 26.78 3.23 18.26
C GLU A 375 26.27 4.14 17.13
N PHE A 376 25.82 5.33 17.49
CA PHE A 376 25.34 6.37 16.59
C PHE A 376 25.52 7.76 17.22
N GLU A 377 25.82 8.78 16.42
CA GLU A 377 25.96 10.18 16.88
C GLU A 377 26.88 10.36 18.11
N GLY A 378 27.93 9.54 18.23
CA GLY A 378 28.86 9.58 19.37
C GLY A 378 28.30 8.99 20.67
N ARG A 379 27.15 8.30 20.62
CA ARG A 379 26.54 7.57 21.74
C ARG A 379 26.63 6.08 21.50
N THR A 380 26.80 5.32 22.57
CA THR A 380 26.81 3.87 22.55
C THR A 380 25.74 3.34 23.50
N GLU A 381 24.86 2.47 23.01
CA GLU A 381 23.79 1.84 23.78
C GLU A 381 23.87 0.32 23.69
N GLN A 382 23.70 -0.36 24.82
CA GLN A 382 23.56 -1.81 24.87
C GLN A 382 22.07 -2.19 24.84
N LEU A 383 21.66 -2.98 23.86
CA LEU A 383 20.26 -3.29 23.57
C LEU A 383 20.04 -4.81 23.39
N SER A 384 18.85 -5.28 23.75
CA SER A 384 18.38 -6.62 23.44
C SER A 384 17.22 -6.55 22.44
N LEU A 385 17.49 -6.93 21.20
CA LEU A 385 16.60 -6.74 20.06
C LEU A 385 16.08 -8.07 19.52
N VAL A 386 14.88 -8.03 18.95
CA VAL A 386 14.31 -9.10 18.09
C VAL A 386 14.57 -8.77 16.62
N HIS A 387 14.71 -7.48 16.31
CA HIS A 387 14.87 -7.01 14.95
C HIS A 387 15.51 -5.63 14.93
N ILE A 388 16.38 -5.43 13.94
CA ILE A 388 16.86 -4.13 13.52
C ILE A 388 16.77 -4.04 12.00
N SER A 389 16.27 -2.93 11.50
CA SER A 389 16.27 -2.57 10.07
C SER A 389 16.90 -1.21 9.89
N VAL A 390 17.78 -1.08 8.90
CA VAL A 390 18.38 0.17 8.43
C VAL A 390 17.84 0.43 7.02
N ILE A 391 17.17 1.54 6.82
CA ILE A 391 16.23 1.75 5.71
C ILE A 391 16.66 3.02 4.96
N ASN A 392 16.77 2.88 3.64
CA ASN A 392 17.06 3.98 2.73
C ASN A 392 15.80 4.36 1.93
N ALA A 393 15.01 3.38 1.47
CA ALA A 393 13.76 3.64 0.75
C ALA A 393 12.53 3.26 1.60
N PRO A 394 11.62 4.20 1.90
CA PRO A 394 10.72 4.08 3.06
C PRO A 394 9.40 3.35 2.81
N ILE A 395 9.17 2.84 1.60
CA ILE A 395 7.95 2.11 1.25
C ILE A 395 8.19 0.61 1.37
N PHE A 396 7.31 -0.08 2.10
CA PHE A 396 7.36 -1.51 2.36
C PHE A 396 6.03 -2.20 2.07
N GLY A 397 6.08 -3.52 1.93
CA GLY A 397 4.89 -4.36 1.89
C GLY A 397 4.16 -4.33 0.56
N GLY A 398 4.83 -3.89 -0.51
CA GLY A 398 4.38 -3.96 -1.88
C GLY A 398 3.09 -3.19 -2.11
N PHE A 399 2.00 -3.93 -2.26
CA PHE A 399 0.68 -3.35 -2.52
C PHE A 399 0.06 -2.65 -1.30
N LEU A 400 0.61 -2.87 -0.10
CA LEU A 400 0.15 -2.22 1.13
C LEU A 400 0.67 -0.78 1.27
N ASP A 401 1.71 -0.42 0.51
CA ASP A 401 2.27 0.94 0.44
C ASP A 401 2.56 1.54 1.82
N LEU A 402 3.14 0.72 2.71
CA LEU A 402 3.41 1.11 4.09
C LEU A 402 4.61 2.05 4.09
N LYS A 403 4.35 3.33 4.35
CA LYS A 403 5.37 4.38 4.38
C LYS A 403 5.80 4.68 5.81
N LEU A 404 7.10 4.82 6.03
CA LEU A 404 7.64 5.44 7.24
C LEU A 404 7.41 6.97 7.21
N PRO A 405 6.66 7.54 8.16
CA PRO A 405 6.45 8.98 8.21
C PRO A 405 7.79 9.71 8.39
N GLY A 406 8.04 10.75 7.60
CA GLY A 406 9.26 11.58 7.71
C GLY A 406 10.45 11.11 6.86
N ALA A 407 10.40 9.88 6.33
CA ALA A 407 11.49 9.29 5.57
C ALA A 407 11.40 9.55 4.05
N GLY A 408 12.55 9.72 3.40
CA GLY A 408 12.70 9.87 1.94
C GLY A 408 14.04 9.30 1.43
N PRO A 409 14.08 8.71 0.23
CA PRO A 409 15.30 8.11 -0.34
C PRO A 409 16.37 9.13 -0.81
N ASP A 410 16.11 10.41 -0.60
CA ASP A 410 16.92 11.57 -0.97
C ASP A 410 17.11 12.54 0.21
N ASP A 411 16.80 12.12 1.45
CA ASP A 411 16.84 12.97 2.64
C ASP A 411 18.20 12.97 3.36
N ARG A 412 19.20 12.29 2.79
CA ARG A 412 20.56 12.15 3.34
C ARG A 412 20.60 11.51 4.73
N THR A 413 19.63 10.67 5.06
CA THR A 413 19.62 9.89 6.29
C THR A 413 19.23 8.44 6.02
N LEU A 414 19.64 7.55 6.93
CA LEU A 414 19.13 6.20 7.02
C LEU A 414 18.15 6.13 8.19
N ASP A 415 16.94 5.66 7.94
CA ASP A 415 15.97 5.39 8.99
C ASP A 415 16.26 4.02 9.61
N VAL A 416 16.39 3.99 10.93
CA VAL A 416 16.67 2.76 11.67
C VAL A 416 15.48 2.42 12.53
N ILE A 417 14.93 1.23 12.35
CA ILE A 417 13.87 0.67 13.18
C ILE A 417 14.45 -0.44 14.04
N MET A 418 14.31 -0.32 15.35
CA MET A 418 14.69 -1.35 16.30
C MET A 418 13.44 -1.84 17.03
N ILE A 419 13.31 -3.16 17.15
CA ILE A 419 12.24 -3.81 17.89
C ILE A 419 12.89 -4.56 19.05
N GLU A 420 12.70 -4.03 20.26
CA GLU A 420 13.11 -4.67 21.51
C GLU A 420 12.28 -5.92 21.80
N HIS A 421 12.75 -6.74 22.74
CA HIS A 421 11.99 -7.89 23.19
C HIS A 421 10.64 -7.50 23.79
N LEU A 422 9.56 -7.78 23.06
CA LEU A 422 8.18 -7.57 23.51
C LEU A 422 7.39 -8.89 23.48
N PRO A 423 6.50 -9.13 24.46
CA PRO A 423 5.61 -10.28 24.43
C PRO A 423 4.71 -10.24 23.18
N ILE A 424 4.51 -11.39 22.52
CA ILE A 424 3.80 -11.51 21.23
C ILE A 424 2.42 -10.86 21.22
N ARG A 425 1.69 -10.98 22.34
CA ARG A 425 0.37 -10.37 22.50
C ARG A 425 0.42 -8.84 22.36
N ARG A 426 1.51 -8.22 22.82
CA ARG A 426 1.74 -6.78 22.70
C ARG A 426 2.07 -6.39 21.27
N LEU A 427 2.94 -7.15 20.59
CA LEU A 427 3.27 -6.91 19.18
C LEU A 427 2.04 -7.04 18.26
N LEU A 428 1.22 -8.08 18.48
CA LEU A 428 -0.04 -8.28 17.77
C LEU A 428 -1.05 -7.16 18.08
N ARG A 429 -1.16 -6.73 19.34
CA ARG A 429 -2.03 -5.60 19.73
C ARG A 429 -1.56 -4.29 19.08
N SER A 430 -0.26 -4.04 19.03
CA SER A 430 0.33 -2.85 18.41
C SER A 430 0.11 -2.81 16.89
N ALA A 431 0.13 -3.96 16.22
CA ALA A 431 -0.21 -4.05 14.80
C ALA A 431 -1.68 -3.66 14.50
N LEU A 432 -2.57 -3.71 15.50
CA LEU A 432 -3.96 -3.25 15.36
C LEU A 432 -4.10 -1.74 15.59
N TYR A 433 -3.13 -1.04 16.17
CA TYR A 433 -3.25 0.39 16.47
C TYR A 433 -3.43 1.29 15.24
N PRO A 434 -2.75 1.07 14.10
CA PRO A 434 -3.03 1.80 12.87
C PRO A 434 -4.47 1.59 12.37
N ILE A 435 -4.97 0.34 12.46
CA ILE A 435 -6.34 -0.02 12.09
C ILE A 435 -7.35 0.68 13.02
N LEU A 436 -7.03 0.75 14.31
CA LEU A 436 -7.85 1.38 15.34
C LEU A 436 -7.65 2.89 15.47
N ARG A 437 -6.81 3.51 14.62
CA ARG A 437 -6.43 4.94 14.66
C ARG A 437 -5.91 5.40 16.02
N VAL A 438 -5.27 4.50 16.75
CA VAL A 438 -4.66 4.78 18.05
C VAL A 438 -3.25 5.32 17.80
N HIS A 439 -3.06 6.62 18.00
CA HIS A 439 -1.76 7.29 17.90
C HIS A 439 -1.03 7.17 19.23
N ARG A 440 -0.46 5.99 19.51
CA ARG A 440 0.38 5.78 20.69
C ARG A 440 1.77 5.31 20.29
N PRO A 441 2.84 5.89 20.86
CA PRO A 441 4.18 5.36 20.70
C PRO A 441 4.20 3.93 21.24
N ILE A 442 4.67 2.99 20.41
CA ILE A 442 4.71 1.58 20.79
C ILE A 442 5.98 1.38 21.62
N ARG A 443 5.84 1.25 22.95
CA ARG A 443 6.96 0.88 23.83
C ARG A 443 7.66 -0.38 23.29
N GLY A 444 8.98 -0.30 23.10
CA GLY A 444 9.82 -1.34 22.50
C GLY A 444 9.96 -1.29 20.98
N PHE A 445 9.36 -0.29 20.32
CA PHE A 445 9.73 0.11 18.96
C PHE A 445 10.48 1.44 19.05
N ARG A 446 11.70 1.46 18.55
CA ARG A 446 12.52 2.66 18.45
C ARG A 446 12.77 2.99 16.98
N THR A 447 12.75 4.28 16.67
CA THR A 447 13.07 4.81 15.36
C THR A 447 14.10 5.91 15.52
N LEU A 448 15.15 5.91 14.70
CA LEU A 448 16.16 6.96 14.65
C LEU A 448 16.58 7.21 13.20
N GLN A 449 17.06 8.42 12.93
CA GLN A 449 17.59 8.81 11.62
C GLN A 449 19.07 9.12 11.78
N VAL A 450 19.92 8.46 11.01
CA VAL A 450 21.38 8.57 11.14
C VAL A 450 22.06 8.50 9.79
N SER A 451 23.21 9.17 9.65
CA SER A 451 24.10 8.98 8.50
C SER A 451 25.04 7.80 8.66
N ARG A 452 25.28 7.37 9.91
CA ARG A 452 26.13 6.23 10.28
C ARG A 452 25.59 5.53 11.52
N LEU A 453 25.58 4.20 11.47
CA LEU A 453 25.21 3.31 12.57
C LEU A 453 26.22 2.17 12.65
N ARG A 454 26.90 1.98 13.78
CA ARG A 454 27.69 0.77 14.03
C ARG A 454 26.88 -0.17 14.91
N VAL A 455 26.85 -1.44 14.54
CA VAL A 455 26.17 -2.50 15.30
C VAL A 455 27.19 -3.57 15.64
N GLY A 456 27.51 -3.70 16.91
CA GLY A 456 28.32 -4.78 17.48
C GLY A 456 27.43 -5.90 18.01
N THR A 457 27.83 -7.15 17.77
CA THR A 457 27.19 -8.35 18.32
C THR A 457 28.26 -9.30 18.86
N PRO A 458 28.00 -10.07 19.92
CA PRO A 458 28.98 -11.03 20.45
C PRO A 458 29.40 -12.09 19.44
N GLU A 459 28.45 -12.54 18.61
CA GLU A 459 28.68 -13.49 17.52
C GLU A 459 28.28 -12.87 16.19
N PRO A 460 28.93 -13.26 15.06
CA PRO A 460 28.53 -12.79 13.74
C PRO A 460 27.10 -13.20 13.38
N MET A 461 26.27 -12.22 13.04
CA MET A 461 24.89 -12.44 12.60
C MET A 461 24.71 -12.06 11.14
N ASP A 462 23.93 -12.85 10.42
CA ASP A 462 23.56 -12.55 9.05
C ASP A 462 22.67 -11.31 8.96
N VAL A 463 22.82 -10.58 7.86
CA VAL A 463 22.04 -9.41 7.49
C VAL A 463 21.46 -9.64 6.10
N THR A 464 20.17 -9.34 5.96
CA THR A 464 19.54 -9.20 4.65
C THR A 464 19.83 -7.83 4.07
N LEU A 465 20.21 -7.75 2.80
CA LEU A 465 20.32 -6.52 2.01
C LEU A 465 19.30 -6.63 0.87
N ASP A 466 18.36 -5.70 0.79
CA ASP A 466 17.27 -5.69 -0.21
C ASP A 466 16.48 -7.01 -0.29
N GLY A 467 16.39 -7.72 0.84
CA GLY A 467 15.67 -8.99 0.99
C GLY A 467 16.50 -10.26 0.76
N GLU A 468 17.78 -10.14 0.40
CA GLU A 468 18.69 -11.28 0.23
C GLU A 468 19.71 -11.35 1.37
N ILE A 469 20.02 -12.56 1.85
CA ILE A 469 21.04 -12.75 2.90
C ILE A 469 22.42 -12.53 2.27
N ALA A 470 22.97 -11.33 2.49
CA ALA A 470 24.11 -10.86 1.72
C ALA A 470 25.12 -10.07 2.57
N GLY A 471 24.93 -9.93 3.89
CA GLY A 471 25.87 -9.24 4.77
C GLY A 471 25.97 -9.89 6.14
N LYS A 472 26.90 -9.40 6.97
CA LYS A 472 27.03 -9.79 8.38
C LYS A 472 27.30 -8.58 9.27
N ILE A 473 26.86 -8.67 10.51
CA ILE A 473 27.31 -7.82 11.63
C ILE A 473 28.08 -8.70 12.64
N PRO A 474 29.04 -8.19 13.42
CA PRO A 474 29.37 -6.78 13.65
C PRO A 474 29.76 -6.00 12.39
N GLY A 475 29.31 -4.75 12.29
CA GLY A 475 29.60 -3.92 11.11
C GLY A 475 29.05 -2.50 11.21
N SER A 476 29.45 -1.64 10.26
CA SER A 476 28.96 -0.28 10.11
C SER A 476 28.03 -0.14 8.91
N PHE A 477 26.90 0.52 9.14
CA PHE A 477 25.99 1.01 8.12
C PHE A 477 26.26 2.49 7.90
N GLU A 478 26.44 2.91 6.66
CA GLU A 478 26.75 4.28 6.28
C GLU A 478 25.89 4.69 5.09
N LEU A 479 25.37 5.92 5.13
CA LEU A 479 24.77 6.54 3.96
C LEU A 479 25.85 6.87 2.93
N VAL A 480 25.55 6.59 1.67
CA VAL A 480 26.32 7.02 0.52
C VAL A 480 25.45 7.98 -0.29
N PRO A 481 25.70 9.30 -0.17
CA PRO A 481 24.85 10.30 -0.80
C PRO A 481 24.98 10.22 -2.33
N THR A 482 23.85 10.34 -3.03
CA THR A 482 23.79 10.35 -4.50
C THR A 482 24.53 9.15 -5.14
N ALA A 483 24.49 8.00 -4.47
CA ALA A 483 25.17 6.77 -4.90
C ALA A 483 24.68 6.26 -6.26
N LEU A 484 23.43 6.59 -6.61
CA LEU A 484 22.76 6.15 -7.83
C LEU A 484 22.22 7.32 -8.63
N ARG A 485 22.33 7.22 -9.94
CA ARG A 485 21.64 8.08 -10.90
C ARG A 485 20.45 7.31 -11.46
N VAL A 486 19.23 7.73 -11.20
CA VAL A 486 18.02 6.97 -11.56
C VAL A 486 17.07 7.81 -12.40
N ILE A 487 16.45 7.20 -13.41
CA ILE A 487 15.37 7.86 -14.17
C ILE A 487 14.10 7.86 -13.34
N THR A 488 13.64 9.05 -12.94
CA THR A 488 12.45 9.25 -12.10
C THR A 488 11.51 10.31 -12.69
N SER A 489 10.32 10.43 -12.10
CA SER A 489 9.33 11.45 -12.47
C SER A 489 9.79 12.83 -12.00
N PRO A 490 9.45 13.92 -12.72
CA PRO A 490 9.78 15.30 -12.29
C PRO A 490 9.24 15.67 -10.89
N SER A 491 8.27 14.91 -10.37
CA SER A 491 7.74 15.06 -9.01
C SER A 491 8.68 14.57 -7.89
N LEU A 492 9.77 13.89 -8.25
CA LEU A 492 10.85 13.49 -7.36
C LEU A 492 12.05 14.43 -7.61
N LYS A 493 12.00 15.63 -7.04
CA LYS A 493 13.14 16.55 -7.06
C LYS A 493 14.12 16.15 -5.98
N ASP A 494 15.37 15.91 -6.36
CA ASP A 494 16.50 15.95 -5.44
C ASP A 494 16.47 17.32 -4.76
N LYS A 495 16.17 17.34 -3.46
CA LYS A 495 15.99 18.58 -2.70
C LYS A 495 17.31 19.29 -2.39
N HIS A 496 18.44 18.66 -2.70
CA HIS A 496 19.77 19.13 -2.30
C HIS A 496 20.70 19.41 -3.50
N ARG A 497 20.12 19.57 -4.68
CA ARG A 497 20.81 19.89 -5.93
C ARG A 497 21.15 21.37 -6.09
#